data_AF-A0A965ZUZ0-F1
#
_entry.id   AF-A0A965ZUZ0-F1
#
_cell.length_a   1.000
_cell.length_b   1.000
_cell.length_c   1.000
_cell.angle_alpha   90.00
_cell.angle_beta   90.00
_cell.angle_gamma   90.00
#
_symmetry.space_group_name_H-M   'P 1'
#
loop_
_entity.id
_entity.type
_entity.pdbx_description
1 polymer ?
#
loop_
_entity_poly.entity_id
_entity_poly.type
_entity_poly.pdbx_seq_one_letter_code
_entity_poly.pdbx_strand_id
1 'polypeptide(L)'
;DIRIQALCPGFTRTEFHEVGDLKNYDRKAIPNSMWMSPDEVVSLSLKALGKSKKIIFVPGWKKRLSKWIIMHSSVIRKVLVDKANKNISKEN
;
A
#
# COMPACT_ATOMS: atom_id res chain seq x y z
N ASP A 1 7.99 -29.25 -2.89
CA ASP A 1 7.00 -28.46 -2.15
C ASP A 1 6.70 -27.19 -2.93
N ILE A 2 5.44 -26.84 -3.14
CA ILE A 2 5.02 -25.67 -3.93
C ILE A 2 4.52 -24.61 -2.96
N ARG A 3 5.07 -23.39 -3.05
CA ARG A 3 4.68 -22.24 -2.22
C ARG A 3 4.10 -21.14 -3.09
N ILE A 4 2.95 -20.61 -2.69
CA ILE A 4 2.23 -19.57 -3.41
C ILE A 4 2.03 -18.37 -2.49
N GLN A 5 2.24 -17.17 -3.03
CA GLN A 5 2.00 -15.91 -2.33
C GLN A 5 1.48 -14.85 -3.29
N ALA A 6 0.47 -14.09 -2.85
CA ALA A 6 0.06 -12.84 -3.46
C ALA A 6 0.76 -11.67 -2.73
N LEU A 7 1.66 -10.99 -3.43
CA LEU A 7 2.35 -9.81 -2.95
C LEU A 7 1.48 -8.57 -3.23
N CYS A 8 1.08 -7.85 -2.18
CA CYS A 8 0.24 -6.66 -2.28
C CYS A 8 0.98 -5.44 -1.71
N PRO A 9 1.96 -4.87 -2.45
CA PRO A 9 2.72 -3.72 -1.99
C PRO A 9 1.91 -2.43 -2.12
N GLY A 10 2.31 -1.41 -1.35
CA GLY A 10 1.89 -0.04 -1.63
C GLY A 10 2.78 0.60 -2.70
N PHE A 11 2.81 1.93 -2.70
CA PHE A 11 3.71 2.71 -3.57
C PHE A 11 5.17 2.24 -3.46
N THR A 12 5.71 1.82 -4.61
CA THR A 12 7.07 1.30 -4.74
C THR A 12 7.76 2.13 -5.81
N ARG A 13 8.97 2.63 -5.53
CA ARG A 13 9.71 3.47 -6.48
C ARG A 13 10.22 2.61 -7.62
N THR A 14 9.46 2.53 -8.69
CA THR A 14 9.81 1.81 -9.92
C THR A 14 9.69 2.75 -11.11
N GLU A 15 10.44 2.45 -12.16
CA GLU A 15 10.39 3.13 -13.46
C GLU A 15 9.01 3.05 -14.13
N PHE A 16 8.16 2.10 -13.70
CA PHE A 16 6.77 2.00 -14.17
C PHE A 16 5.94 3.27 -13.94
N HIS A 17 6.31 4.11 -12.97
CA HIS A 17 5.62 5.38 -12.69
C HIS A 17 6.12 6.54 -13.56
N GLU A 18 6.98 6.28 -14.54
CA GLU A 18 7.57 7.26 -15.47
C GLU A 18 7.16 7.01 -16.93
N VAL A 19 6.40 5.95 -17.18
CA VAL A 19 6.06 5.47 -18.53
C VAL A 19 4.54 5.43 -18.76
N GLY A 20 4.12 5.55 -20.01
CA GLY A 20 2.71 5.47 -20.42
C GLY A 20 1.82 6.57 -19.83
N ASP A 21 0.60 6.22 -19.44
CA ASP A 21 -0.41 7.14 -18.87
C ASP A 21 0.00 7.74 -17.51
N LEU A 22 1.02 7.16 -16.86
CA LEU A 22 1.57 7.63 -15.60
C LEU A 22 2.69 8.66 -15.78
N LYS A 23 3.03 9.05 -17.02
CA LYS A 23 4.12 10.00 -17.29
C LYS A 23 3.87 11.39 -16.68
N ASN A 24 2.61 11.78 -16.53
CA ASN A 24 2.18 13.03 -15.87
C ASN A 24 1.88 12.84 -14.38
N TYR A 25 2.16 11.65 -13.82
CA TYR A 25 1.91 11.37 -12.43
C TYR A 25 2.92 12.12 -11.55
N ASP A 26 2.44 13.13 -10.81
CA ASP A 26 3.28 13.84 -9.86
C ASP A 26 3.60 12.93 -8.66
N ARG A 27 4.82 12.39 -8.66
CA ARG A 27 5.34 11.57 -7.56
C ARG A 27 5.41 12.33 -6.24
N LYS A 28 5.41 13.67 -6.26
CA LYS A 28 5.39 14.53 -5.07
C LYS A 28 4.01 14.57 -4.41
N ALA A 29 2.93 14.17 -5.11
CA ALA A 29 1.61 14.04 -4.52
C ALA A 29 1.59 12.99 -3.39
N ILE A 30 2.56 12.07 -3.37
CA ILE A 30 2.69 11.04 -2.34
C ILE A 30 3.89 11.33 -1.45
N PRO A 31 3.70 11.40 -0.11
CA PRO A 31 4.80 11.60 0.83
C PRO A 31 5.91 10.56 0.66
N ASN A 32 7.17 11.01 0.71
CA ASN A 32 8.36 10.17 0.57
C ASN A 32 8.42 8.97 1.53
N SER A 33 7.79 9.08 2.70
CA SER A 33 7.71 8.02 3.71
C SER A 33 6.78 6.87 3.33
N MET A 34 5.89 7.08 2.35
CA MET A 34 4.94 6.08 1.89
C MET A 34 5.53 5.17 0.80
N TRP A 35 6.59 5.62 0.14
CA TRP A 35 7.29 4.91 -0.92
C TRP A 35 8.31 3.93 -0.35
N MET A 36 8.29 2.70 -0.85
CA MET A 36 9.30 1.68 -0.57
C MET A 36 10.24 1.50 -1.76
N SER A 37 11.47 1.02 -1.52
CA SER A 37 12.32 0.58 -2.63
C SER A 37 11.88 -0.81 -3.13
N PRO A 38 12.07 -1.13 -4.42
CA PRO A 38 11.80 -2.45 -4.95
C PRO A 38 12.55 -3.55 -4.20
N ASP A 39 13.83 -3.31 -3.87
CA ASP A 39 14.67 -4.25 -3.14
C ASP A 39 14.10 -4.60 -1.75
N GLU A 40 13.61 -3.58 -1.03
CA GLU A 40 12.99 -3.78 0.28
C GLU A 40 11.72 -4.61 0.16
N VAL A 41 10.87 -4.32 -0.83
CA VAL A 41 9.63 -5.04 -1.11
C VAL A 41 9.91 -6.52 -1.42
N VAL A 42 10.87 -6.80 -2.29
CA VAL A 42 11.24 -8.16 -2.71
C VAL A 42 11.87 -8.94 -1.55
N SER A 43 12.82 -8.34 -0.82
CA SER A 43 13.46 -8.98 0.33
C SER A 43 12.45 -9.39 1.40
N LEU A 44 11.51 -8.50 1.72
CA LEU A 44 10.43 -8.79 2.66
C LEU A 44 9.49 -9.90 2.16
N SER A 45 9.15 -9.89 0.87
CA SER A 45 8.28 -10.90 0.24
C SER A 45 8.91 -12.29 0.31
N LEU A 46 10.17 -12.44 -0.13
CA LEU A 46 10.89 -13.72 -0.13
C LEU A 46 11.09 -14.24 1.30
N LYS A 47 11.45 -13.36 2.24
CA LYS A 47 11.56 -13.73 3.66
C LYS A 47 10.23 -14.22 4.23
N ALA A 48 9.11 -13.61 3.84
CA ALA A 48 7.79 -14.03 4.27
C ALA A 48 7.34 -15.34 3.60
N LEU A 49 7.65 -15.52 2.31
CA LEU A 49 7.36 -16.75 1.58
C LEU A 49 8.10 -17.96 2.18
N GLY A 50 9.31 -17.74 2.69
CA GLY A 50 10.10 -18.77 3.37
C GLY A 50 9.59 -19.15 4.77
N LYS A 51 8.91 -18.23 5.47
CA LYS A 51 8.59 -18.38 6.91
C LYS A 51 7.11 -18.48 7.23
N SER A 52 6.21 -18.03 6.35
CA SER A 52 4.82 -17.78 6.69
C SER A 52 3.86 -18.67 5.88
N LYS A 53 2.83 -19.20 6.55
CA LYS A 53 1.69 -19.89 5.91
C LYS A 53 0.67 -18.93 5.28
N LYS A 54 0.90 -17.61 5.31
CA LYS A 54 -0.05 -16.62 4.80
C LYS A 54 0.12 -16.44 3.29
N ILE A 55 -0.99 -16.63 2.57
CA ILE A 55 -1.06 -16.45 1.12
C ILE A 55 -0.92 -14.98 0.74
N ILE A 56 -1.52 -14.07 1.51
CA ILE A 56 -1.46 -12.62 1.22
C ILE A 56 -0.37 -11.97 2.06
N PHE A 57 0.57 -11.29 1.40
CA PHE A 57 1.63 -10.56 2.05
C PHE A 57 1.62 -9.07 1.67
N VAL A 58 1.57 -8.22 2.70
CA VAL A 58 1.62 -6.76 2.55
C VAL A 58 2.93 -6.25 3.18
N PRO A 59 3.89 -5.75 2.40
CA PRO A 59 5.15 -5.21 2.91
C PRO A 59 4.95 -3.86 3.62
N GLY A 60 5.80 -3.59 4.63
CA GLY A 60 5.83 -2.34 5.40
C GLY A 60 5.00 -2.36 6.70
N TRP A 61 5.67 -2.36 7.87
CA TRP A 61 5.04 -2.39 9.19
C TRP A 61 4.15 -1.18 9.49
N LYS A 62 4.54 0.03 9.08
CA LYS A 62 3.74 1.26 9.28
C LYS A 62 2.38 1.16 8.59
N LYS A 63 2.34 0.66 7.34
CA LYS A 63 1.09 0.48 6.57
C LYS A 63 0.21 -0.60 7.19
N ARG A 64 0.82 -1.69 7.69
CA ARG A 64 0.10 -2.76 8.39
C ARG A 64 -0.50 -2.25 9.70
N LEU A 65 0.23 -1.42 10.45
CA LEU A 65 -0.24 -0.82 11.69
C LEU A 65 -1.37 0.19 11.44
N SER A 66 -1.22 1.08 10.46
CA SER A 66 -2.30 2.00 10.07
C SER A 66 -3.55 1.24 9.59
N LYS A 67 -3.40 0.22 8.72
CA LYS A 67 -4.53 -0.64 8.31
C LYS A 67 -5.17 -1.31 9.51
N TRP A 68 -4.39 -1.84 10.44
CA TRP A 68 -4.89 -2.48 11.66
C TRP A 68 -5.67 -1.51 12.54
N ILE A 69 -5.15 -0.30 12.77
CA ILE A 69 -5.81 0.78 13.53
C ILE A 69 -7.13 1.19 12.86
N ILE A 70 -7.13 1.43 11.55
CA ILE A 70 -8.34 1.79 10.80
C ILE A 70 -9.38 0.66 10.84
N MET A 71 -8.93 -0.60 10.79
CA MET A 71 -9.82 -1.76 10.75
C MET A 71 -10.39 -2.12 12.13
N HIS A 72 -9.65 -1.83 13.21
CA HIS A 72 -10.11 -2.08 14.59
C HIS A 72 -10.81 -0.88 15.23
N SER A 73 -10.72 0.32 14.65
CA SER A 73 -11.44 1.50 15.12
C SER A 73 -12.57 1.88 14.17
N SER A 74 -13.79 1.49 14.54
CA SER A 74 -15.04 1.83 13.83
C SER A 74 -15.20 3.33 13.63
N VAL A 75 -14.70 4.13 14.59
CA VAL A 75 -14.75 5.60 14.57
C VAL A 75 -13.85 6.16 13.47
N ILE A 76 -12.60 5.71 13.39
CA ILE A 76 -11.65 6.17 12.36
C ILE A 76 -12.15 5.79 10.97
N ARG A 77 -12.69 4.57 10.82
CA ARG A 77 -13.29 4.12 9.56
C ARG A 77 -14.43 5.04 9.12
N LYS A 78 -15.34 5.39 10.03
CA LYS A 78 -16.50 6.24 9.74
C LYS A 78 -16.08 7.65 9.33
N VAL A 79 -15.17 8.27 10.08
CA VAL A 79 -14.64 9.62 9.78
C VAL A 79 -13.92 9.65 8.42
N LEU A 80 -13.15 8.62 8.07
CA LEU A 80 -12.47 8.55 6.77
C LEU A 80 -13.46 8.42 5.61
N VAL A 81 -14.49 7.58 5.76
CA VAL A 81 -15.56 7.42 4.75
C VAL A 81 -16.36 8.71 4.61
N ASP A 82 -16.73 9.35 5.72
CA ASP A 82 -17.48 10.61 5.71
C ASP A 82 -16.67 11.73 5.05
N LYS A 83 -15.36 11.81 5.32
CA LYS A 83 -14.48 12.80 4.69
C LYS A 83 -14.29 12.55 3.19
N ALA A 84 -14.19 11.29 2.76
CA ALA A 84 -14.13 10.94 1.34
C ALA A 84 -15.42 11.33 0.61
N ASN A 85 -16.58 11.01 1.17
CA ASN A 85 -17.88 11.38 0.62
C ASN A 85 -18.04 12.91 0.51
N LYS A 86 -17.56 13.65 1.51
CA LYS A 86 -17.62 15.12 1.52
C LYS A 86 -16.72 15.79 0.48
N ASN A 87 -15.60 15.15 0.12
CA ASN A 87 -14.73 15.63 -0.96
C ASN A 87 -15.33 15.33 -2.34
N ILE A 88 -15.90 14.15 -2.54
CA ILE A 88 -16.60 13.78 -3.79
C ILE A 88 -17.78 14.74 -4.05
N SER A 89 -18.53 15.10 -3.01
CA SER A 89 -19.64 16.06 -3.12
C SER A 89 -19.23 17.51 -3.40
N LYS A 90 -17.94 17.87 -3.24
CA LYS A 90 -17.44 19.22 -3.54
C LYS A 90 -16.87 19.36 -4.95
N GLU A 91 -16.62 18.23 -5.59
CA GLU A 91 -16.02 18.14 -6.93
C GLU A 91 -17.08 17.90 -8.02
N ASN A 92 -18.33 17.57 -7.61
CA ASN A 92 -19.54 17.58 -8.44
C ASN A 92 -20.35 18.85 -8.20
#